data_AF-A0A9D1P637-F1
#
_entry.id   AF-A0A9D1P637-F1
#
_cell.length_a   1.000
_cell.length_b   1.000
_cell.length_c   1.000
_cell.angle_alpha   90.00
_cell.angle_beta   90.00
_cell.angle_gamma   90.00
#
_symmetry.space_group_name_H-M   'P 1'
#
loop_
_entity.id
_entity.type
_entity.pdbx_description
1 polymer ?
#
loop_
_entity_poly.entity_id
_entity_poly.type
_entity_poly.pdbx_seq_one_letter_code
_entity_poly.pdbx_strand_id
1 'polypeptide(L)'
;MKLAHPLLSSPIVFCENQIPVLVLENAAAFREFAVELLQQSEGQEGAFVLSRADRCLDCAEHLNVFLDFLHPPELEKRLQSKLITALLREAQETLAGETLQFSRAVQEYMGKLAALADYPVAFEQSENLPALLKAMDFRADLSGLSACEALLEQMTLLHSLAKDQCFVLVNAKAFFSAAELEKLYKMARYRKLCLLLLEPRAETILPGEEIRLFDEDLCELNLDSGP
;
A
#
# COMPACT_ATOMS: atom_id res chain seq x y z
N MET A 1 -6.98 -10.55 -10.13
CA MET A 1 -5.77 -9.84 -10.60
C MET A 1 -4.71 -10.90 -10.90
N LYS A 2 -3.65 -10.60 -11.66
CA LYS A 2 -2.55 -11.55 -11.91
C LYS A 2 -1.20 -10.84 -11.79
N LEU A 3 -0.21 -11.53 -11.23
CA LEU A 3 1.20 -11.11 -11.21
C LEU A 3 2.03 -12.15 -11.97
N ALA A 4 2.66 -11.74 -13.07
CA ALA A 4 3.50 -12.60 -13.88
C ALA A 4 4.97 -12.19 -13.75
N HIS A 5 5.88 -13.14 -13.95
CA HIS A 5 7.32 -12.92 -14.01
C HIS A 5 7.93 -14.05 -14.88
N PRO A 6 9.00 -13.80 -15.68
CA PRO A 6 9.55 -14.80 -16.60
C PRO A 6 10.01 -16.11 -15.97
N LEU A 7 10.41 -16.08 -14.69
CA LEU A 7 10.82 -17.28 -13.94
C LEU A 7 9.63 -18.09 -13.39
N LEU A 8 8.41 -17.57 -13.44
CA LEU A 8 7.21 -18.31 -13.03
C LEU A 8 6.69 -19.11 -14.22
N SER A 9 6.44 -20.42 -14.04
CA SER A 9 5.83 -21.26 -15.08
C SER A 9 4.43 -20.77 -15.50
N SER A 10 3.73 -20.10 -14.59
CA SER A 10 2.43 -19.48 -14.81
C SER A 10 2.27 -18.23 -13.94
N PRO A 11 1.42 -17.25 -14.31
CA PRO A 11 1.17 -16.10 -13.45
C PRO A 11 0.55 -16.51 -12.11
N ILE A 12 0.90 -15.81 -11.03
CA ILE A 12 0.19 -15.89 -9.76
C ILE A 12 -1.18 -15.24 -9.95
N VAL A 13 -2.25 -15.99 -9.69
CA VAL A 13 -3.63 -15.52 -9.83
C VAL A 13 -4.18 -15.19 -8.44
N PHE A 14 -4.57 -13.94 -8.23
CA PHE A 14 -5.24 -13.53 -6.99
C PHE A 14 -6.71 -13.94 -7.05
N CYS A 15 -7.03 -15.08 -6.43
CA CYS A 15 -8.36 -15.66 -6.31
C CYS A 15 -9.05 -15.26 -5.01
N GLU A 16 -10.38 -15.30 -4.99
CA GLU A 16 -11.12 -15.12 -3.74
C GLU A 16 -10.81 -16.27 -2.78
N ASN A 17 -10.68 -15.93 -1.49
CA ASN A 17 -10.44 -16.87 -0.38
C ASN A 17 -9.10 -17.60 -0.36
N GLN A 18 -8.19 -17.33 -1.29
CA GLN A 18 -6.83 -17.88 -1.34
C GLN A 18 -5.79 -16.78 -1.11
N ILE A 19 -4.73 -17.11 -0.38
CA ILE A 19 -3.58 -16.24 -0.15
C ILE A 19 -2.37 -16.90 -0.83
N PRO A 20 -1.93 -16.41 -2.01
CA PRO A 20 -0.72 -16.94 -2.62
C PRO A 20 0.50 -16.66 -1.73
N VAL A 21 1.36 -17.68 -1.62
CA VAL A 21 2.65 -17.60 -0.94
C VAL A 21 3.72 -18.07 -1.92
N LEU A 22 4.57 -17.16 -2.36
CA LEU A 22 5.74 -17.47 -3.17
C LEU A 22 6.93 -17.72 -2.26
N VAL A 23 7.43 -18.95 -2.27
CA VAL A 23 8.59 -19.38 -1.50
C VAL A 23 9.80 -19.48 -2.41
N LEU A 24 10.91 -18.83 -2.07
CA LEU A 24 12.19 -18.95 -2.76
C LEU A 24 13.26 -19.37 -1.76
N GLU A 25 13.67 -20.64 -1.78
CA GLU A 25 14.68 -21.17 -0.86
C GLU A 25 16.08 -20.61 -1.17
N ASN A 26 16.38 -20.42 -2.46
CA ASN A 26 17.60 -19.76 -2.88
C ASN A 26 17.64 -18.30 -2.42
N ALA A 27 18.53 -18.00 -1.46
CA ALA A 27 18.65 -16.68 -0.85
C ALA A 27 19.02 -15.56 -1.84
N ALA A 28 19.70 -15.87 -2.96
CA ALA A 28 19.99 -14.87 -3.99
C ALA A 28 18.74 -14.51 -4.79
N ALA A 29 17.99 -15.52 -5.25
CA ALA A 29 16.75 -15.30 -5.98
C ALA A 29 15.67 -14.64 -5.11
N PHE A 30 15.54 -15.04 -3.84
CA PHE A 30 14.64 -14.37 -2.88
C PHE A 30 14.93 -12.87 -2.79
N ARG A 31 16.20 -12.50 -2.63
CA ARG A 31 16.62 -11.09 -2.56
C ARG A 31 16.36 -10.37 -3.87
N GLU A 32 16.66 -10.99 -5.01
CA GLU A 32 16.43 -10.40 -6.34
C GLU A 32 14.94 -10.10 -6.55
N PHE A 33 14.04 -11.05 -6.25
CA PHE A 33 12.60 -10.84 -6.34
C PHE A 33 12.13 -9.72 -5.42
N ALA A 34 12.58 -9.70 -4.17
CA ALA A 34 12.20 -8.68 -3.21
C ALA A 34 12.65 -7.27 -3.65
N VAL A 35 13.89 -7.14 -4.15
CA VAL A 35 14.43 -5.88 -4.67
C VAL A 35 13.68 -5.43 -5.90
N GLU A 36 13.45 -6.33 -6.86
CA GLU A 36 12.75 -6.00 -8.10
C GLU A 36 11.31 -5.55 -7.86
N LEU A 37 10.56 -6.27 -7.01
CA LEU A 37 9.20 -5.88 -6.64
C LEU A 37 9.17 -4.49 -5.99
N LEU A 38 10.11 -4.21 -5.08
CA LEU A 38 10.23 -2.90 -4.44
C LEU A 38 10.52 -1.81 -5.46
N GLN A 39 11.56 -1.99 -6.29
CA GLN A 39 11.95 -1.04 -7.34
C GLN A 39 10.81 -0.75 -8.31
N GLN A 40 10.08 -1.78 -8.76
CA GLN A 40 8.91 -1.58 -9.64
C GLN A 40 7.75 -0.88 -8.93
N SER A 41 7.56 -1.11 -7.63
CA SER A 41 6.56 -0.36 -6.84
C SER A 41 6.90 1.13 -6.67
N GLU A 42 8.17 1.49 -6.89
CA GLU A 42 8.69 2.87 -6.91
C GLU A 42 8.78 3.46 -8.34
N GLY A 43 8.36 2.70 -9.36
CA GLY A 43 8.34 3.14 -10.76
C GLY A 43 9.61 2.90 -11.56
N GLN A 44 10.52 2.06 -11.05
CA GLN A 44 11.67 1.59 -11.82
C GLN A 44 11.27 0.42 -12.75
N GLU A 45 12.13 0.13 -13.72
CA GLU A 45 11.93 -1.00 -14.64
C GLU A 45 12.12 -2.36 -13.93
N GLY A 46 11.38 -3.37 -14.38
CA GLY A 46 11.53 -4.75 -13.94
C GLY A 46 10.66 -5.69 -14.78
N ALA A 47 10.81 -6.99 -14.54
CA ALA A 47 10.19 -8.06 -15.29
C ALA A 47 8.84 -8.50 -14.69
N PHE A 48 8.46 -8.09 -13.48
CA PHE A 48 7.09 -8.34 -13.01
C PHE A 48 6.07 -7.55 -13.82
N VAL A 49 4.98 -8.23 -14.17
CA VAL A 49 3.84 -7.64 -14.86
C VAL A 49 2.59 -7.86 -14.02
N LEU A 50 2.04 -6.77 -13.48
CA LEU A 50 0.74 -6.76 -12.80
C LEU A 50 -0.37 -6.52 -13.82
N SER A 51 -1.46 -7.29 -13.75
CA SER A 51 -2.57 -7.14 -14.69
C SER A 51 -3.94 -7.46 -14.09
N ARG A 52 -4.98 -6.87 -14.68
CA ARG A 52 -6.38 -7.15 -14.35
C ARG A 52 -7.24 -7.10 -15.61
N ALA A 53 -8.07 -8.13 -15.80
CA ALA A 53 -8.90 -8.30 -17.00
C ALA A 53 -8.09 -8.09 -18.30
N ASP A 54 -6.90 -8.71 -18.35
CA ASP A 54 -5.94 -8.67 -19.46
C ASP A 54 -5.40 -7.28 -19.84
N ARG A 55 -5.57 -6.29 -18.96
CA ARG A 55 -4.89 -5.00 -19.03
C ARG A 55 -3.73 -4.94 -18.04
N CYS A 56 -2.55 -4.53 -18.51
CA CYS A 56 -1.42 -4.24 -17.63
C CYS A 56 -1.70 -3.02 -16.74
N LEU A 57 -1.34 -3.15 -15.48
CA LEU A 57 -1.40 -2.11 -14.46
C LEU A 57 0.01 -1.59 -14.22
N ASP A 58 0.14 -0.28 -13.98
CA ASP A 58 1.41 0.30 -13.57
C ASP A 58 1.76 -0.14 -12.14
N CYS A 59 2.91 -0.81 -11.98
CA CYS A 59 3.37 -1.24 -10.67
C CYS A 59 3.56 -0.06 -9.71
N ALA A 60 3.98 1.11 -10.18
CA ALA A 60 4.15 2.29 -9.33
C ALA A 60 2.83 2.74 -8.68
N GLU A 61 1.72 2.60 -9.41
CA GLU A 61 0.39 3.03 -8.95
C GLU A 61 -0.37 1.95 -8.19
N HIS A 62 -0.08 0.67 -8.46
CA HIS A 62 -0.91 -0.45 -8.06
C HIS A 62 -0.21 -1.47 -7.15
N LEU A 63 1.12 -1.57 -7.19
CA LEU A 63 1.90 -2.47 -6.33
C LEU A 63 2.34 -1.74 -5.06
N ASN A 64 2.23 -2.41 -3.92
CA ASN A 64 2.67 -1.94 -2.62
C ASN A 64 3.46 -3.06 -1.94
N VAL A 65 4.74 -2.83 -1.66
CA VAL A 65 5.65 -3.85 -1.10
C VAL A 65 6.02 -3.48 0.33
N PHE A 66 5.96 -4.45 1.24
CA PHE A 66 6.19 -4.27 2.66
C PHE A 66 7.38 -5.12 3.10
N LEU A 67 8.46 -4.44 3.46
CA LEU A 67 9.67 -5.04 4.06
C LEU A 67 9.85 -4.63 5.52
N ASP A 68 9.37 -3.44 5.88
CA ASP A 68 9.31 -2.94 7.26
C ASP A 68 7.85 -2.92 7.72
N PHE A 69 7.54 -3.73 8.73
CA PHE A 69 6.20 -3.84 9.30
C PHE A 69 5.99 -2.95 10.54
N LEU A 70 7.04 -2.31 11.04
CA LEU A 70 6.98 -1.43 12.20
C LEU A 70 6.79 0.02 11.78
N HIS A 71 7.57 0.49 10.81
CA HIS A 71 7.56 1.88 10.35
C HIS A 71 7.93 1.99 8.87
N PRO A 72 6.99 1.84 7.92
CA PRO A 72 7.30 1.97 6.48
C PRO A 72 7.18 3.43 5.99
N PRO A 73 8.25 4.26 6.00
CA PRO A 73 8.14 5.71 5.80
C PRO A 73 7.67 6.11 4.39
N GLU A 74 8.02 5.34 3.37
CA GLU A 74 7.63 5.64 1.99
C GLU A 74 6.15 5.33 1.74
N LEU A 75 5.67 4.24 2.33
CA LEU A 75 4.26 3.91 2.32
C LEU A 75 3.44 4.96 3.08
N GLU A 76 3.90 5.39 4.24
CA GLU A 76 3.25 6.45 5.01
C GLU A 76 3.10 7.72 4.17
N LYS A 77 4.14 8.12 3.43
CA LYS A 77 4.06 9.26 2.49
C LYS A 77 3.05 9.05 1.38
N ARG A 78 3.01 7.86 0.77
CA ARG A 78 2.06 7.52 -0.30
C ARG A 78 0.62 7.49 0.20
N LEU A 79 0.37 6.86 1.35
CA LEU A 79 -0.93 6.83 2.03
C LEU A 79 -1.36 8.25 2.40
N GLN A 80 -0.47 9.04 3.02
CA GLN A 80 -0.74 10.42 3.39
C GLN A 80 -1.12 11.27 2.18
N SER A 81 -0.38 11.13 1.08
CA SER A 81 -0.68 11.86 -0.16
C SER A 81 -2.06 11.50 -0.70
N LYS A 82 -2.40 10.21 -0.78
CA LYS A 82 -3.71 9.75 -1.26
C LYS A 82 -4.85 10.17 -0.32
N LEU A 83 -4.64 10.13 1.00
CA LEU A 83 -5.60 10.56 2.00
C LEU A 83 -5.91 12.05 1.86
N ILE A 84 -4.89 12.90 1.79
CA ILE A 84 -5.06 14.34 1.59
C ILE A 84 -5.84 14.64 0.31
N THR A 85 -5.51 13.98 -0.81
CA THR A 85 -6.26 14.11 -2.06
C THR A 85 -7.74 13.72 -1.89
N ALA A 86 -8.03 12.64 -1.19
CA ALA A 86 -9.41 12.22 -0.95
C ALA A 86 -10.18 13.21 -0.07
N LEU A 87 -9.57 13.72 0.99
CA LEU A 87 -10.18 14.73 1.87
C LEU A 87 -10.47 16.04 1.14
N LEU A 88 -9.56 16.48 0.26
CA LEU A 88 -9.79 17.66 -0.58
C LEU A 88 -10.97 17.46 -1.52
N ARG A 89 -11.09 16.27 -2.12
CA ARG A 89 -12.25 15.92 -2.94
C ARG A 89 -13.54 15.92 -2.13
N GLU A 90 -13.55 15.33 -0.93
CA GLU A 90 -14.73 15.35 -0.07
C GLU A 90 -15.12 16.77 0.35
N ALA A 91 -14.13 17.60 0.71
CA ALA A 91 -14.38 19.01 1.03
C ALA A 91 -14.99 19.76 -0.17
N GLN A 92 -14.50 19.50 -1.39
CA GLN A 92 -15.05 20.09 -2.61
C GLN A 92 -16.49 19.60 -2.90
N GLU A 93 -16.80 18.34 -2.63
CA GLU A 93 -18.11 17.76 -2.92
C GLU A 93 -19.16 18.08 -1.85
N THR A 94 -18.77 18.18 -0.58
CA THR A 94 -19.69 18.24 0.56
C THR A 94 -19.61 19.52 1.38
N LEU A 95 -18.46 20.21 1.37
CA LEU A 95 -18.19 21.39 2.21
C LEU A 95 -17.72 22.59 1.38
N ALA A 96 -18.12 22.69 0.10
CA ALA A 96 -17.63 23.73 -0.81
C ALA A 96 -17.93 25.15 -0.30
N GLY A 97 -19.14 25.36 0.24
CA GLY A 97 -19.56 26.65 0.76
C GLY A 97 -18.76 27.07 2.00
N GLU A 98 -18.59 26.14 2.93
CA GLU A 98 -17.81 26.29 4.16
C GLU A 98 -16.34 26.52 3.84
N THR A 99 -15.77 25.76 2.89
CA THR A 99 -14.38 25.89 2.43
C THR A 99 -14.15 27.27 1.81
N LEU A 100 -15.12 27.78 1.03
CA LEU A 100 -15.06 29.13 0.46
C LEU A 100 -15.14 30.22 1.55
N GLN A 101 -16.06 30.08 2.51
CA GLN A 101 -16.20 31.01 3.64
C GLN A 101 -14.93 31.04 4.49
N PHE A 102 -14.38 29.88 4.82
CA PHE A 102 -13.11 29.73 5.51
C PHE A 102 -11.98 30.43 4.76
N SER A 103 -11.86 30.18 3.45
CA SER A 103 -10.82 30.79 2.62
C SER A 103 -10.94 32.31 2.60
N ARG A 104 -12.15 32.87 2.51
CA ARG A 104 -12.37 34.33 2.60
C ARG A 104 -11.93 34.89 3.95
N ALA A 105 -12.29 34.23 5.05
CA ALA A 105 -11.91 34.68 6.39
C ALA A 105 -10.38 34.73 6.58
N VAL A 106 -9.65 33.74 6.04
CA VAL A 106 -8.18 33.72 6.05
C VAL A 106 -7.63 34.90 5.27
N GLN A 107 -8.13 35.14 4.05
CA GLN A 107 -7.66 36.21 3.17
C GLN A 107 -7.94 37.60 3.75
N GLU A 108 -9.11 37.80 4.37
CA GLU A 108 -9.44 39.04 5.08
C GLU A 108 -8.50 39.31 6.27
N TYR A 109 -8.17 38.26 7.03
CA TYR A 109 -7.24 38.38 8.15
C TYR A 109 -5.81 38.70 7.67
N MET A 110 -5.33 38.05 6.62
CA MET A 110 -4.04 38.36 5.99
C MET A 110 -3.99 39.80 5.47
N GLY A 111 -5.08 40.29 4.87
CA GLY A 111 -5.20 41.68 4.43
C GLY A 111 -5.09 42.68 5.60
N LYS A 112 -5.74 42.38 6.73
CA LYS A 112 -5.62 43.19 7.96
C LYS A 112 -4.19 43.21 8.48
N LEU A 113 -3.51 42.06 8.48
CA LEU A 113 -2.12 41.95 8.92
C LEU A 113 -1.18 42.74 8.01
N ALA A 114 -1.39 42.68 6.69
CA ALA A 114 -0.61 43.45 5.73
C ALA A 114 -0.78 44.96 5.91
N ALA A 115 -1.99 45.43 6.23
CA ALA A 115 -2.26 46.83 6.50
C ALA A 115 -1.61 47.36 7.80
N LEU A 116 -1.26 46.47 8.74
CA LEU A 116 -0.56 46.82 9.98
C LEU A 116 0.97 46.85 9.83
N ALA A 117 1.51 46.33 8.72
CA ALA A 117 2.96 46.26 8.55
C ALA A 117 3.54 47.63 8.18
N ASP A 118 4.59 48.05 8.89
CA ASP A 118 5.36 49.28 8.59
C ASP A 118 6.32 49.13 7.40
N TYR A 119 6.25 48.00 6.69
CA TYR A 119 7.12 47.65 5.58
C TYR A 119 6.33 46.96 4.47
N PRO A 120 6.81 46.99 3.22
CA PRO A 120 6.12 46.34 2.11
C PRO A 120 6.03 44.82 2.34
N VAL A 121 4.79 44.32 2.37
CA VAL A 121 4.49 42.89 2.48
C VAL A 121 3.48 42.49 1.41
N ALA A 122 3.57 41.23 0.97
CA ALA A 122 2.63 40.61 0.05
C ALA A 122 2.35 39.18 0.48
N PHE A 123 1.18 38.67 0.14
CA PHE A 123 0.79 37.28 0.38
C PHE A 123 -0.02 36.75 -0.80
N GLU A 124 -0.01 35.43 -0.96
CA GLU A 124 -0.69 34.74 -2.07
C GLU A 124 -2.18 34.56 -1.77
N GLN A 125 -3.02 34.84 -2.77
CA GLN A 125 -4.46 34.57 -2.71
C GLN A 125 -4.78 33.20 -3.30
N SER A 126 -4.35 32.14 -2.61
CA SER A 126 -4.57 30.76 -3.02
C SER A 126 -5.55 30.02 -2.11
N GLU A 127 -5.95 28.83 -2.54
CA GLU A 127 -6.69 27.89 -1.70
C GLU A 127 -5.81 27.44 -0.52
N ASN A 128 -6.34 27.56 0.70
CA ASN A 128 -5.57 27.37 1.94
C ASN A 128 -5.72 25.96 2.52
N LEU A 129 -6.76 25.23 2.12
CA LEU A 129 -7.10 23.94 2.72
C LEU A 129 -6.00 22.87 2.54
N PRO A 130 -5.37 22.68 1.36
CA PRO A 130 -4.30 21.69 1.21
C PRO A 130 -3.10 21.96 2.13
N ALA A 131 -2.69 23.23 2.25
CA ALA A 131 -1.59 23.63 3.13
C ALA A 131 -1.95 23.46 4.60
N LEU A 132 -3.19 23.79 4.97
CA LEU A 132 -3.69 23.64 6.34
C LEU A 132 -3.74 22.16 6.77
N LEU A 133 -4.29 21.27 5.94
CA LEU A 133 -4.35 19.84 6.26
C LEU A 133 -2.96 19.27 6.53
N LYS A 134 -1.96 19.69 5.75
CA LYS A 134 -0.55 19.32 5.98
C LYS A 134 0.00 19.93 7.27
N ALA A 135 -0.24 21.21 7.52
CA ALA A 135 0.25 21.91 8.70
C ALA A 135 -0.36 21.37 10.02
N MET A 136 -1.60 20.90 9.96
CA MET A 136 -2.32 20.28 11.09
C MET A 136 -2.01 18.79 11.24
N ASP A 137 -1.12 18.24 10.40
CA ASP A 137 -0.72 16.83 10.43
C ASP A 137 -1.93 15.87 10.32
N PHE A 138 -2.88 16.23 9.46
CA PHE A 138 -4.13 15.50 9.25
C PHE A 138 -3.82 14.17 8.54
N ARG A 139 -3.69 13.10 9.32
CA ARG A 139 -3.26 11.76 8.87
C ARG A 139 -4.19 10.68 9.38
N ALA A 140 -4.01 9.47 8.86
CA ALA A 140 -4.68 8.29 9.39
C ALA A 140 -4.25 8.07 10.86
N ASP A 141 -5.22 7.93 11.76
CA ASP A 141 -4.96 7.58 13.15
C ASP A 141 -4.97 6.04 13.30
N LEU A 142 -3.78 5.48 13.50
CA LEU A 142 -3.54 4.06 13.73
C LEU A 142 -3.08 3.81 15.17
N SER A 143 -3.24 4.79 16.05
CA SER A 143 -2.82 4.67 17.44
C SER A 143 -3.64 3.61 18.18
N GLY A 144 -2.97 2.86 19.07
CA GLY A 144 -3.59 1.79 19.85
C GLY A 144 -3.79 0.46 19.12
N LEU A 145 -3.40 0.37 17.84
CA LEU A 145 -3.37 -0.90 17.10
C LEU A 145 -2.05 -1.65 17.32
N SER A 146 -2.10 -2.98 17.29
CA SER A 146 -0.88 -3.79 17.14
C SER A 146 -0.25 -3.61 15.76
N ALA A 147 1.02 -4.00 15.58
CA ALA A 147 1.71 -3.86 14.29
C ALA A 147 0.98 -4.56 13.13
N CYS A 148 0.44 -5.77 13.37
CA CYS A 148 -0.31 -6.51 12.36
C CYS A 148 -1.65 -5.83 12.00
N GLU A 149 -2.35 -5.29 13.01
CA GLU A 149 -3.60 -4.54 12.80
C GLU A 149 -3.36 -3.21 12.07
N ALA A 150 -2.30 -2.48 12.44
CA ALA A 150 -1.91 -1.25 11.78
C ALA A 150 -1.57 -1.49 10.30
N LEU A 151 -0.80 -2.54 10.00
CA LEU A 151 -0.51 -2.97 8.63
C LEU A 151 -1.78 -3.26 7.82
N LEU A 152 -2.71 -4.01 8.41
CA LEU A 152 -4.00 -4.32 7.77
C LEU A 152 -4.82 -3.06 7.48
N GLU A 153 -4.90 -2.13 8.42
CA GLU A 153 -5.62 -0.87 8.24
C GLU A 153 -4.95 0.02 7.18
N GLN A 154 -3.62 0.08 7.15
CA GLN A 154 -2.88 0.79 6.08
C GLN A 154 -3.21 0.22 4.69
N MET A 155 -3.12 -1.11 4.51
CA MET A 155 -3.48 -1.75 3.24
C MET A 155 -4.93 -1.46 2.86
N THR A 156 -5.84 -1.47 3.84
CA THR A 156 -7.25 -1.20 3.57
C THR A 156 -7.50 0.24 3.15
N LEU A 157 -6.89 1.21 3.84
CA LEU A 157 -7.01 2.62 3.48
C LEU A 157 -6.46 2.86 2.07
N LEU A 158 -5.31 2.28 1.73
CA LEU A 158 -4.79 2.38 0.36
C LEU A 158 -5.75 1.77 -0.68
N HIS A 159 -6.34 0.62 -0.37
CA HIS A 159 -7.31 -0.04 -1.23
C HIS A 159 -8.62 0.77 -1.39
N SER A 160 -9.06 1.49 -0.36
CA SER A 160 -10.26 2.34 -0.45
C SER A 160 -10.00 3.66 -1.20
N LEU A 161 -8.78 4.19 -1.08
CA LEU A 161 -8.36 5.45 -1.70
C LEU A 161 -7.95 5.29 -3.16
N ALA A 162 -7.53 4.08 -3.58
CA ALA A 162 -7.11 3.79 -4.95
C ALA A 162 -7.59 2.43 -5.41
N LYS A 163 -8.00 2.33 -6.68
CA LYS A 163 -8.47 1.07 -7.26
C LYS A 163 -7.33 0.12 -7.55
N ASP A 164 -7.67 -1.16 -7.63
CA ASP A 164 -6.81 -2.22 -8.17
C ASP A 164 -5.44 -2.29 -7.48
N GLN A 165 -5.40 -2.16 -6.15
CA GLN A 165 -4.17 -2.27 -5.37
C GLN A 165 -3.82 -3.73 -5.07
N CYS A 166 -2.53 -4.04 -5.21
CA CYS A 166 -1.88 -5.29 -4.85
C CYS A 166 -0.87 -5.04 -3.72
N PHE A 167 -0.81 -5.94 -2.75
CA PHE A 167 0.05 -5.84 -1.58
C PHE A 167 0.95 -7.08 -1.52
N VAL A 168 2.26 -6.88 -1.34
CA VAL A 168 3.25 -7.93 -1.16
C VAL A 168 3.89 -7.78 0.20
N LEU A 169 3.73 -8.78 1.07
CA LEU A 169 4.42 -8.82 2.36
C LEU A 169 5.66 -9.70 2.23
N VAL A 170 6.84 -9.10 2.40
CA VAL A 170 8.11 -9.81 2.28
C VAL A 170 8.54 -10.31 3.65
N ASN A 171 8.71 -11.62 3.79
CA ASN A 171 9.16 -12.29 5.00
C ASN A 171 8.27 -11.97 6.23
N ALA A 172 6.95 -11.91 6.03
CA ALA A 172 6.00 -11.53 7.07
C ALA A 172 5.84 -12.62 8.13
N LYS A 173 6.03 -13.89 7.75
CA LYS A 173 5.97 -15.03 8.68
C LYS A 173 7.07 -15.02 9.74
N ALA A 174 8.18 -14.33 9.47
CA ALA A 174 9.22 -14.11 10.48
C ALA A 174 8.83 -13.04 11.52
N PHE A 175 7.85 -12.19 11.21
CA PHE A 175 7.48 -11.02 12.01
C PHE A 175 6.19 -11.22 12.81
N PHE A 176 5.24 -11.96 12.25
CA PHE A 176 3.92 -12.17 12.84
C PHE A 176 3.66 -13.64 13.14
N SER A 177 3.00 -13.90 14.27
CA SER A 177 2.58 -15.24 14.63
C SER A 177 1.50 -15.78 13.67
N ALA A 178 1.36 -17.11 13.63
CA ALA A 178 0.28 -17.77 12.87
C ALA A 178 -1.11 -17.19 13.19
N ALA A 179 -1.39 -16.93 14.48
CA ALA A 179 -2.68 -16.39 14.92
C ALA A 179 -2.93 -14.94 14.44
N GLU A 180 -1.87 -14.13 14.32
CA GLU A 180 -1.95 -12.78 13.75
C GLU A 180 -2.18 -12.84 12.24
N LEU A 181 -1.41 -13.67 11.52
CA LEU A 181 -1.54 -13.84 10.08
C LEU A 181 -2.91 -14.41 9.69
N GLU A 182 -3.44 -15.38 10.42
CA GLU A 182 -4.79 -15.90 10.17
C GLU A 182 -5.87 -14.82 10.29
N LYS A 183 -5.77 -13.94 11.29
CA LYS A 183 -6.66 -12.78 11.43
C LYS A 183 -6.50 -11.81 10.27
N LEU A 184 -5.26 -11.49 9.90
CA LEU A 184 -4.95 -10.63 8.76
C LEU A 184 -5.53 -11.22 7.47
N TYR A 185 -5.34 -12.51 7.20
CA TYR A 185 -5.88 -13.19 6.01
C TYR A 185 -7.40 -13.19 5.99
N LYS A 186 -8.04 -13.44 7.14
CA LYS A 186 -9.50 -13.35 7.26
C LYS A 186 -9.99 -11.95 6.88
N MET A 187 -9.35 -10.90 7.36
CA MET A 187 -9.76 -9.52 7.07
C MET A 187 -9.39 -9.07 5.66
N ALA A 188 -8.22 -9.47 5.15
CA ALA A 188 -7.82 -9.23 3.78
C ALA A 188 -8.83 -9.82 2.78
N ARG A 189 -9.31 -11.04 3.05
CA ARG A 189 -10.40 -11.68 2.28
C ARG A 189 -11.72 -10.90 2.39
N TYR A 190 -12.14 -10.56 3.61
CA TYR A 190 -13.37 -9.79 3.83
C TYR A 190 -13.36 -8.44 3.09
N ARG A 191 -12.21 -7.76 3.10
CA ARG A 191 -11.99 -6.47 2.44
C ARG A 191 -11.57 -6.60 0.97
N LYS A 192 -11.49 -7.82 0.44
CA LYS A 192 -11.13 -8.15 -0.95
C LYS A 192 -9.77 -7.59 -1.40
N LEU A 193 -8.78 -7.61 -0.50
CA LEU A 193 -7.42 -7.21 -0.79
C LEU A 193 -6.72 -8.26 -1.67
N CYS A 194 -5.94 -7.81 -2.67
CA CYS A 194 -5.02 -8.68 -3.41
C CYS A 194 -3.71 -8.77 -2.62
N LEU A 195 -3.46 -9.88 -1.94
CA LEU A 195 -2.33 -10.08 -1.03
C LEU A 195 -1.44 -11.22 -1.51
N LEU A 196 -0.13 -11.02 -1.53
CA LEU A 196 0.90 -12.03 -1.78
C LEU A 196 1.89 -12.03 -0.61
N LEU A 197 2.31 -13.21 -0.17
CA LEU A 197 3.48 -13.34 0.69
C LEU A 197 4.68 -13.79 -0.14
N LEU A 198 5.83 -13.18 0.11
CA LEU A 198 7.13 -13.58 -0.42
C LEU A 198 7.98 -14.08 0.73
N GLU A 199 8.24 -15.38 0.79
CA GLU A 199 8.89 -16.03 1.93
C GLU A 199 10.17 -16.77 1.49
N PRO A 200 11.23 -16.79 2.32
CA PRO A 200 12.44 -17.54 1.98
C PRO A 200 12.31 -19.04 2.25
N ARG A 201 11.30 -19.47 3.02
CA ARG A 201 11.10 -20.87 3.43
C ARG A 201 9.63 -21.19 3.60
N ALA A 202 9.26 -22.44 3.28
CA ALA A 202 7.96 -22.98 3.62
C ALA A 202 8.01 -23.59 5.02
N GLU A 203 7.71 -22.77 6.05
CA GLU A 203 7.59 -23.27 7.42
C GLU A 203 6.19 -23.85 7.67
N THR A 204 5.31 -23.06 8.29
CA THR A 204 3.93 -23.45 8.57
C THR A 204 3.03 -22.99 7.44
N ILE A 205 2.28 -23.93 6.86
CA ILE A 205 1.23 -23.65 5.88
C ILE A 205 -0.04 -23.29 6.67
N LEU A 206 -0.48 -22.05 6.54
CA LEU A 206 -1.70 -21.56 7.20
C LEU A 206 -2.94 -21.84 6.34
N PRO A 207 -4.13 -21.92 6.97
CA PRO A 207 -5.37 -22.15 6.22
C PRO A 207 -5.64 -21.11 5.14
N GLY A 208 -5.83 -21.58 3.90
CA GLY A 208 -6.11 -20.75 2.73
C GLY A 208 -4.85 -20.29 1.98
N GLU A 209 -3.67 -20.69 2.40
CA GLU A 209 -2.43 -20.44 1.64
C GLU A 209 -2.32 -21.36 0.42
N GLU A 210 -1.93 -20.78 -0.70
CA GLU A 210 -1.56 -21.50 -1.91
C GLU A 210 -0.06 -21.30 -2.14
N ILE A 211 0.72 -22.34 -1.84
CA ILE A 211 2.18 -22.25 -1.88
C ILE A 211 2.68 -22.58 -3.27
N ARG A 212 3.54 -21.70 -3.77
CA ARG A 212 4.39 -21.92 -4.94
C ARG A 212 5.83 -21.83 -4.52
N LEU A 213 6.59 -22.90 -4.66
CA LEU A 213 7.93 -23.01 -4.10
C LEU A 213 8.98 -23.16 -5.18
N PHE A 214 10.06 -22.41 -5.07
CA PHE A 214 11.30 -22.57 -5.81
C PHE A 214 12.37 -23.08 -4.85
N ASP A 215 12.95 -24.23 -5.15
CA ASP A 215 14.03 -24.81 -4.35
C ASP A 215 15.35 -24.02 -4.53
N GLU A 216 16.41 -24.48 -3.87
CA GLU A 216 17.75 -23.88 -3.96
C GLU A 216 18.33 -23.86 -5.38
N ASP A 217 17.89 -24.79 -6.25
CA ASP A 217 18.29 -24.92 -7.65
C ASP A 217 17.35 -24.15 -8.61
N LEU A 218 16.41 -23.37 -8.06
CA LEU A 218 15.39 -22.58 -8.78
C LEU A 218 14.42 -23.42 -9.62
N CYS A 219 14.21 -24.69 -9.23
CA CYS A 219 13.16 -25.50 -9.80
C CYS A 219 11.83 -25.21 -9.11
N GLU A 220 10.80 -24.88 -9.91
CA GLU A 220 9.45 -24.67 -9.40
C GLU A 220 8.83 -26.03 -9.02
N LEU A 221 8.51 -26.18 -7.74
CA LEU A 221 7.90 -27.36 -7.16
C LEU A 221 6.39 -27.13 -6.96
N ASN A 222 5.59 -28.02 -7.52
CA ASN A 222 4.18 -28.12 -7.17
C ASN A 222 4.07 -28.97 -5.92
N LEU A 223 3.69 -28.35 -4.80
CA LEU A 223 3.30 -29.12 -3.62
C LEU A 223 1.92 -29.71 -3.92
N ASP A 224 1.90 -30.97 -4.35
CA ASP A 224 0.65 -31.72 -4.46
C ASP A 224 -0.03 -31.68 -3.09
N SER A 225 -1.16 -30.98 -3.02
CA SER A 225 -2.07 -31.08 -1.88
C SER A 225 -2.57 -32.53 -1.86
N GLY A 226 -1.90 -33.36 -1.06
CA GLY A 226 -2.26 -34.76 -0.84
C GLY A 226 -3.72 -34.91 -0.40
N PRO A 227 -4.30 -36.10 -0.62
CA PRO A 227 -5.74 -36.35 -0.68
C PRO A 227 -6.53 -36.03 0.60
#